data_AF-A0A7J4J5L0-F1
#
_entry.id   AF-A0A7J4J5L0-F1
#
_cell.length_a   1.000
_cell.length_b   1.000
_cell.length_c   1.000
_cell.angle_alpha   90.00
_cell.angle_beta   90.00
_cell.angle_gamma   90.00
#
_symmetry.space_group_name_H-M   'P 1'
#
loop_
_entity.id
_entity.type
_entity.pdbx_description
1 polymer ?
#
loop_
_entity_poly.entity_id
_entity_poly.type
_entity_poly.pdbx_seq_one_letter_code
_entity_poly.pdbx_strand_id
1 'polypeptide(L)'
;MKKEVIIATIILFLIGCTIPIQETGKAYFVENIENNTINITQNQSNKEINKTKNDETISTPCEQQWRCISPAIKALQLNNCSFSERVSCKNGCFNDTCIPSSTCTAGFKCINNNMRGYQLEDCDWISKSVCEWGCNNTQCNQQPNFNISNTIQNTTVAEPTTKPSPAPIPQYSLKEGTTTTIGSTNVSIYTFDQYRIKLLMNNRRSDWIMENGNITLPSGERITITEILFQQFEGGTRAISYTIQ
;
A
#
# COMPACT_ATOMS: atom_id res chain seq x y z
N MET A 1 42.20 36.41 -42.68
CA MET A 1 41.57 36.03 -41.40
C MET A 1 41.15 34.57 -41.50
N LYS A 2 41.93 33.66 -40.90
CA LYS A 2 41.65 32.22 -40.88
C LYS A 2 40.87 31.90 -39.61
N LYS A 3 39.69 31.28 -39.73
CA LYS A 3 38.95 30.70 -38.61
C LYS A 3 39.21 29.21 -38.62
N GLU A 4 39.97 28.73 -37.63
CA GLU A 4 40.08 27.31 -37.35
C GLU A 4 38.87 26.88 -36.52
N VAL A 5 38.21 25.82 -36.99
CA VAL A 5 37.08 25.16 -36.33
C VAL A 5 37.63 23.90 -35.69
N ILE A 6 37.76 23.91 -34.36
CA ILE A 6 38.16 22.75 -33.56
C ILE A 6 36.88 22.00 -33.18
N ILE A 7 36.59 20.89 -33.86
CA ILE A 7 35.55 19.94 -33.46
C ILE A 7 36.19 18.96 -32.49
N ALA A 8 35.91 19.13 -31.20
CA ALA A 8 36.30 18.20 -30.15
C ALA A 8 35.28 17.06 -30.08
N THR A 9 35.66 15.89 -30.59
CA THR A 9 34.88 14.66 -30.52
C THR A 9 34.98 14.07 -29.11
N ILE A 10 33.91 14.21 -28.31
CA ILE A 10 33.79 13.59 -26.99
C ILE A 10 33.31 12.15 -27.19
N ILE A 11 34.22 11.19 -27.01
CA ILE A 11 33.95 9.75 -26.92
C ILE A 11 33.51 9.47 -25.49
N LEU A 12 32.20 9.29 -25.26
CA LEU A 12 31.68 8.81 -23.98
C LEU A 12 31.66 7.27 -23.98
N PHE A 13 32.58 6.69 -23.23
CA PHE A 13 32.62 5.27 -22.88
C PHE A 13 31.41 4.90 -22.02
N LEU A 14 30.46 4.13 -22.56
CA LEU A 14 29.44 3.42 -21.78
C LEU A 14 30.01 2.06 -21.37
N ILE A 15 30.69 2.02 -20.21
CA ILE A 15 31.07 0.78 -19.54
C ILE A 15 29.82 0.28 -18.80
N GLY A 16 29.11 -0.67 -19.41
CA GLY A 16 28.00 -1.37 -18.78
C GLY A 16 28.51 -2.35 -17.73
N CYS A 17 28.25 -2.05 -16.45
CA CYS A 17 28.41 -3.01 -15.37
C CYS A 17 27.31 -4.09 -15.49
N THR A 18 27.67 -5.29 -15.96
CA THR A 18 26.83 -6.48 -15.81
C THR A 18 27.03 -7.03 -14.40
N ILE A 19 26.02 -6.86 -13.54
CA ILE A 19 25.99 -7.52 -12.22
C ILE A 19 25.41 -8.93 -12.44
N PRO A 20 26.12 -10.01 -12.07
CA PRO A 20 25.55 -11.35 -12.09
C PRO A 20 24.52 -11.51 -10.96
N ILE A 21 23.27 -11.77 -11.33
CA ILE A 21 22.22 -12.14 -10.39
C ILE A 21 22.42 -13.62 -10.05
N GLN A 22 22.92 -13.91 -8.86
CA GLN A 22 22.88 -15.26 -8.28
C GLN A 22 21.46 -15.54 -7.77
N GLU A 23 20.74 -16.44 -8.45
CA GLU A 23 19.53 -17.06 -7.93
C GLU A 23 19.91 -18.03 -6.81
N THR A 24 19.74 -17.61 -5.55
CA THR A 24 19.73 -18.53 -4.40
C THR A 24 18.41 -18.41 -3.67
N GLY A 25 17.69 -19.53 -3.58
CA GLY A 25 16.69 -19.74 -2.53
C GLY A 25 15.37 -20.33 -2.99
N LYS A 26 15.33 -21.63 -3.28
CA LYS A 26 14.11 -22.43 -3.13
C LYS A 26 13.82 -22.53 -1.62
N ALA A 27 12.90 -21.70 -1.12
CA ALA A 27 12.33 -21.88 0.20
C ALA A 27 11.28 -23.00 0.11
N TYR A 28 11.58 -24.15 0.72
CA TYR A 28 10.60 -25.19 0.97
C TYR A 28 9.78 -24.76 2.19
N PHE A 29 8.49 -24.49 1.99
CA PHE A 29 7.52 -24.44 3.08
C PHE A 29 7.03 -25.87 3.33
N VAL A 30 7.42 -26.42 4.48
CA VAL A 30 6.79 -27.62 5.04
C VAL A 30 5.63 -27.12 5.89
N GLU A 31 4.42 -27.15 5.34
CA GLU A 31 3.20 -27.04 6.16
C GLU A 31 2.91 -28.42 6.77
N ASN A 32 2.97 -28.47 8.10
CA ASN A 32 2.38 -29.55 8.89
C ASN A 32 0.86 -29.44 8.74
N ILE A 33 0.28 -30.25 7.84
CA ILE A 33 -1.16 -30.47 7.78
C ILE A 33 -1.50 -31.50 8.86
N GLU A 34 -2.13 -31.04 9.94
CA GLU A 34 -2.82 -31.93 10.87
C GLU A 34 -3.99 -32.59 10.14
N ASN A 35 -3.86 -33.91 9.95
CA ASN A 35 -4.81 -34.77 9.26
C ASN A 35 -6.19 -34.74 9.96
N ASN A 36 -7.13 -33.99 9.40
CA ASN A 36 -8.54 -34.20 9.68
C ASN A 36 -9.07 -35.27 8.71
N THR A 37 -9.23 -36.49 9.22
CA THR A 37 -9.61 -37.69 8.49
C THR A 37 -11.05 -37.57 7.98
N ILE A 38 -11.24 -37.09 6.74
CA ILE A 38 -12.50 -37.23 6.02
C ILE A 38 -12.49 -38.63 5.38
N ASN A 39 -13.32 -39.54 5.93
CA ASN A 39 -13.61 -40.84 5.34
C ASN A 39 -14.35 -40.67 4.01
N ILE A 40 -13.60 -40.53 2.91
CA ILE A 40 -14.14 -40.66 1.56
C ILE A 40 -14.02 -42.13 1.17
N THR A 41 -15.16 -42.82 1.13
CA THR A 41 -15.29 -44.19 0.62
C THR A 41 -14.81 -44.25 -0.83
N GLN A 42 -13.60 -44.77 -1.03
CA GLN A 42 -13.05 -45.08 -2.34
C GLN A 42 -13.63 -46.40 -2.84
N ASN A 43 -14.56 -46.34 -3.79
CA ASN A 43 -14.84 -47.47 -4.67
C ASN A 43 -13.72 -47.54 -5.73
N GLN A 44 -12.71 -48.36 -5.42
CA GLN A 44 -11.66 -48.76 -6.36
C GLN A 44 -12.25 -49.67 -7.43
N SER A 45 -12.31 -49.18 -8.68
CA SER A 45 -12.36 -50.03 -9.86
C SER A 45 -11.06 -49.80 -10.63
N ASN A 46 -10.10 -50.70 -10.40
CA ASN A 46 -8.84 -50.74 -11.14
C ASN A 46 -9.13 -51.09 -12.60
N LYS A 47 -8.97 -50.10 -13.48
CA LYS A 47 -8.84 -50.33 -14.92
C LYS A 47 -7.48 -49.81 -15.36
N GLU A 48 -6.53 -50.73 -15.48
CA GLU A 48 -5.28 -50.52 -16.22
C GLU A 48 -5.62 -50.02 -17.63
N ILE A 49 -5.12 -48.83 -17.98
CA ILE A 49 -5.09 -48.37 -19.36
C ILE A 49 -3.67 -47.93 -19.70
N ASN A 50 -3.01 -48.81 -20.45
CA ASN A 50 -1.91 -48.52 -21.35
C ASN A 50 -2.29 -47.40 -22.33
N LYS A 51 -1.48 -46.34 -22.42
CA LYS A 51 -0.80 -45.87 -23.65
C LYS A 51 -0.35 -44.43 -23.50
N THR A 52 0.96 -44.26 -23.50
CA THR A 52 1.69 -43.03 -23.78
C THR A 52 1.27 -42.51 -25.16
N LYS A 53 0.34 -41.57 -25.19
CA LYS A 53 0.12 -40.70 -26.34
C LYS A 53 0.91 -39.43 -26.05
N ASN A 54 1.94 -39.18 -26.86
CA ASN A 54 2.55 -37.85 -26.95
C ASN A 54 1.47 -36.91 -27.46
N ASP A 55 0.74 -36.31 -26.53
CA ASP A 55 -0.15 -35.20 -26.82
C ASP A 55 0.77 -34.02 -27.09
N GLU A 56 0.84 -33.60 -28.35
CA GLU A 56 1.39 -32.31 -28.72
C GLU A 56 0.54 -31.27 -27.99
N THR A 57 1.01 -30.85 -26.81
CA THR A 57 0.37 -29.82 -26.01
C THR A 57 0.42 -28.55 -26.85
N ILE A 58 -0.69 -28.27 -27.56
CA ILE A 58 -0.91 -27.02 -28.27
C ILE A 58 -0.85 -25.93 -27.20
N SER A 59 0.33 -25.32 -27.08
CA SER A 59 0.58 -24.24 -26.13
C SER A 59 -0.25 -23.05 -26.60
N THR A 60 -1.44 -22.88 -26.04
CA THR A 60 -2.24 -21.68 -26.22
C THR A 60 -1.39 -20.48 -25.78
N PRO A 61 -1.28 -19.43 -26.62
CA PRO A 61 -0.49 -18.26 -26.30
C PRO A 61 -0.96 -17.66 -24.96
N CYS A 62 0.00 -17.31 -24.10
CA CYS A 62 -0.31 -16.67 -22.83
C CYS A 62 -0.72 -15.23 -23.07
N GLU A 63 -1.95 -14.90 -22.69
CA GLU A 63 -2.45 -13.52 -22.71
C GLU A 63 -2.37 -12.91 -21.32
N GLN A 64 -1.97 -11.64 -21.25
CA GLN A 64 -1.91 -10.90 -20.00
C GLN A 64 -3.29 -10.78 -19.36
N GLN A 65 -3.48 -11.41 -18.21
CA GLN A 65 -4.75 -11.42 -17.47
C GLN A 65 -4.53 -11.82 -16.02
N TRP A 66 -5.45 -11.46 -15.13
CA TRP A 66 -5.39 -11.99 -13.78
C TRP A 66 -5.88 -13.42 -13.75
N ARG A 67 -5.16 -14.32 -13.06
CA ARG A 67 -5.57 -15.71 -12.88
C ARG A 67 -5.42 -16.20 -11.44
N CYS A 68 -6.23 -17.20 -11.09
CA CYS A 68 -6.04 -17.93 -9.85
C CYS A 68 -4.83 -18.86 -10.00
N ILE A 69 -3.76 -18.60 -9.24
CA ILE A 69 -2.58 -19.49 -9.22
C ILE A 69 -2.64 -20.51 -8.07
N SER A 70 -3.49 -20.24 -7.09
CA SER A 70 -3.84 -21.17 -6.01
C SER A 70 -5.26 -20.86 -5.52
N PRO A 71 -5.86 -21.73 -4.69
CA PRO A 71 -7.17 -21.46 -4.09
C PRO A 71 -7.22 -20.17 -3.26
N ALA A 72 -6.08 -19.62 -2.83
CA ALA A 72 -6.04 -18.42 -1.98
C ALA A 72 -5.35 -17.21 -2.64
N ILE A 73 -4.80 -17.35 -3.86
CA ILE A 73 -3.99 -16.30 -4.48
C ILE A 73 -4.39 -16.10 -5.94
N LYS A 74 -4.66 -14.84 -6.28
CA LYS A 74 -4.84 -14.33 -7.64
C LYS A 74 -3.58 -13.57 -8.05
N ALA A 75 -3.06 -13.80 -9.25
CA ALA A 75 -1.86 -13.13 -9.74
C ALA A 75 -2.01 -12.67 -11.19
N LEU A 76 -1.34 -11.58 -11.57
CA LEU A 76 -1.33 -11.08 -12.95
C LEU A 76 -0.40 -11.96 -13.80
N GLN A 77 -0.97 -12.75 -14.71
CA GLN A 77 -0.22 -13.46 -15.74
C GLN A 77 0.27 -12.46 -16.79
N LEU A 78 1.51 -12.57 -17.22
CA LEU A 78 2.12 -11.77 -18.29
C LEU A 78 2.16 -12.57 -19.61
N ASN A 79 2.45 -11.88 -20.72
CA ASN A 79 2.50 -12.50 -22.06
C ASN A 79 3.56 -13.60 -22.23
N ASN A 80 4.54 -13.67 -21.31
CA ASN A 80 5.56 -14.73 -21.25
C ASN A 80 5.16 -15.89 -20.31
N CYS A 81 3.89 -15.98 -19.93
CA CYS A 81 3.34 -16.96 -18.99
C CYS A 81 3.87 -16.87 -17.54
N SER A 82 4.69 -15.86 -17.21
CA SER A 82 5.08 -15.63 -15.82
C SER A 82 3.99 -14.90 -15.06
N PHE A 83 4.03 -14.99 -13.73
CA PHE A 83 3.11 -14.27 -12.86
C PHE A 83 3.84 -13.12 -12.16
N SER A 84 3.23 -11.94 -12.17
CA SER A 84 3.67 -10.77 -11.42
C SER A 84 2.78 -10.55 -10.20
N GLU A 85 2.35 -9.31 -9.94
CA GLU A 85 1.54 -8.84 -8.81
C GLU A 85 0.58 -9.89 -8.25
N ARG A 86 0.56 -10.03 -6.93
CA ARG A 86 -0.22 -11.06 -6.22
C ARG A 86 -1.23 -10.40 -5.29
N VAL A 87 -2.45 -10.90 -5.31
CA VAL A 87 -3.57 -10.51 -4.45
C VAL A 87 -4.00 -11.73 -3.66
N SER A 88 -4.10 -11.57 -2.33
CA SER A 88 -4.61 -12.61 -1.44
C SER A 88 -6.14 -12.61 -1.51
N CYS A 89 -6.73 -13.75 -1.85
CA CYS A 89 -8.18 -13.93 -1.87
C CYS A 89 -8.64 -14.57 -0.56
N LYS A 90 -9.11 -13.75 0.39
CA LYS A 90 -9.46 -14.19 1.75
C LYS A 90 -10.53 -15.29 1.81
N ASN A 91 -11.48 -15.26 0.88
CA ASN A 91 -12.56 -16.25 0.77
C ASN A 91 -12.33 -17.25 -0.38
N GLY A 92 -11.14 -17.27 -0.94
CA GLY A 92 -10.74 -18.15 -2.03
C GLY A 92 -10.80 -17.51 -3.42
N CYS A 93 -10.16 -18.16 -4.38
CA CYS A 93 -10.07 -17.76 -5.78
C CYS A 93 -10.73 -18.82 -6.67
N PHE A 94 -11.69 -18.41 -7.50
CA PHE A 94 -12.41 -19.29 -8.41
C PHE A 94 -12.71 -18.57 -9.73
N ASN A 95 -12.56 -19.27 -10.86
CA ASN A 95 -12.71 -18.69 -12.21
C ASN A 95 -11.96 -17.37 -12.37
N ASP A 96 -10.68 -17.36 -12.00
CA ASP A 96 -9.79 -16.21 -12.13
C ASP A 96 -10.26 -14.95 -11.36
N THR A 97 -11.15 -15.12 -10.37
CA THR A 97 -11.73 -14.04 -9.55
C THR A 97 -11.68 -14.41 -8.06
N CYS A 98 -11.38 -13.44 -7.18
CA CYS A 98 -11.51 -13.66 -5.74
C CYS A 98 -13.00 -13.74 -5.38
N ILE A 99 -13.37 -14.75 -4.59
CA ILE A 99 -14.74 -14.94 -4.13
C ILE A 99 -15.08 -13.79 -3.16
N PRO A 100 -16.12 -12.98 -3.45
CA PRO A 100 -16.54 -11.93 -2.54
C PRO A 100 -17.06 -12.54 -1.24
N SER A 101 -16.94 -11.82 -0.13
CA SER A 101 -17.54 -12.25 1.12
C SER A 101 -19.06 -12.14 1.01
N SER A 102 -19.79 -13.21 1.38
CA SER A 102 -21.25 -13.19 1.41
C SER A 102 -21.83 -12.20 2.43
N THR A 103 -21.02 -11.73 3.38
CA THR A 103 -21.44 -10.84 4.47
C THR A 103 -21.08 -9.37 4.23
N CYS A 104 -20.26 -9.07 3.22
CA CYS A 104 -19.73 -7.72 3.01
C CYS A 104 -20.20 -7.13 1.69
N THR A 105 -21.17 -6.22 1.78
CA THR A 105 -21.55 -5.36 0.66
C THR A 105 -20.59 -4.18 0.58
N ALA A 106 -20.05 -3.91 -0.61
CA ALA A 106 -19.18 -2.77 -0.83
C ALA A 106 -19.90 -1.44 -0.56
N GLY A 107 -19.20 -0.46 0.04
CA GLY A 107 -19.75 0.86 0.31
C GLY A 107 -19.18 1.55 1.54
N PHE A 108 -19.46 2.84 1.68
CA PHE A 108 -19.11 3.58 2.90
C PHE A 108 -19.90 3.06 4.09
N LYS A 109 -19.19 2.79 5.19
CA LYS A 109 -19.77 2.30 6.44
C LYS A 109 -19.00 2.85 7.63
N CYS A 110 -19.67 2.89 8.78
CA CYS A 110 -18.99 3.14 10.06
C CYS A 110 -18.22 1.87 10.44
N ILE A 111 -16.90 2.00 10.62
CA ILE A 111 -16.05 0.90 11.13
C ILE A 111 -16.32 0.73 12.63
N ASN A 112 -16.44 1.85 13.34
CA ASN A 112 -16.82 1.94 14.74
C ASN A 112 -17.43 3.33 15.01
N ASN A 113 -17.71 3.64 16.28
CA ASN A 113 -18.35 4.90 16.66
C ASN A 113 -17.58 6.16 16.23
N ASN A 114 -16.27 6.10 15.98
CA ASN A 114 -15.44 7.29 15.71
C ASN A 114 -14.69 7.18 14.37
N MET A 115 -15.08 6.25 13.49
CA MET A 115 -14.36 6.02 12.24
C MET A 115 -15.30 5.50 11.15
N ARG A 116 -15.16 6.06 9.95
CA ARG A 116 -15.79 5.53 8.73
C ARG A 116 -14.74 5.06 7.75
N GLY A 117 -15.14 4.23 6.80
CA GLY A 117 -14.33 3.87 5.63
C GLY A 117 -15.19 3.29 4.53
N TYR A 118 -14.60 3.01 3.37
CA TYR A 118 -15.24 2.26 2.30
C TYR A 118 -14.89 0.78 2.47
N GLN A 119 -15.89 -0.04 2.75
CA GLN A 119 -15.73 -1.48 2.83
C GLN A 119 -15.72 -2.06 1.40
N LEU A 120 -14.77 -2.94 1.11
CA LEU A 120 -14.67 -3.71 -0.12
C LEU A 120 -15.50 -5.00 -0.02
N GLU A 121 -15.73 -5.66 -1.15
CA GLU A 121 -16.51 -6.93 -1.19
C GLU A 121 -15.83 -8.09 -0.45
N ASP A 122 -14.52 -8.02 -0.23
CA ASP A 122 -13.73 -8.97 0.56
C ASP A 122 -13.68 -8.63 2.07
N CYS A 123 -14.49 -7.65 2.51
CA CYS A 123 -14.55 -7.10 3.86
C CYS A 123 -13.36 -6.24 4.29
N ASP A 124 -12.38 -6.00 3.43
CA ASP A 124 -11.30 -5.08 3.75
C ASP A 124 -11.77 -3.63 3.65
N TRP A 125 -11.04 -2.73 4.29
CA TRP A 125 -11.43 -1.33 4.43
C TRP A 125 -10.38 -0.41 3.82
N ILE A 126 -10.82 0.46 2.92
CA ILE A 126 -10.06 1.56 2.36
C ILE A 126 -10.69 2.90 2.76
N SER A 127 -10.06 4.02 2.44
CA SER A 127 -10.64 5.36 2.65
C SER A 127 -11.07 5.64 4.09
N LYS A 128 -10.28 5.16 5.06
CA LYS A 128 -10.59 5.33 6.48
C LYS A 128 -10.45 6.79 6.86
N SER A 129 -11.45 7.35 7.55
CA SER A 129 -11.39 8.69 8.12
C SER A 129 -11.92 8.68 9.54
N VAL A 130 -11.27 9.44 10.42
CA VAL A 130 -11.75 9.66 11.79
C VAL A 130 -12.98 10.56 11.75
N CYS A 131 -14.00 10.22 12.54
CA CYS A 131 -15.18 11.05 12.76
C CYS A 131 -15.12 11.60 14.18
N GLU A 132 -14.63 12.85 14.33
CA GLU A 132 -14.41 13.49 15.64
C GLU A 132 -15.68 13.55 16.51
N TRP A 133 -16.84 13.69 15.86
CA TRP A 133 -18.14 13.82 16.52
C TRP A 133 -18.98 12.54 16.44
N GLY A 134 -18.32 11.44 16.09
CA GLY A 134 -18.92 10.13 15.93
C GLY A 134 -19.38 9.81 14.50
N CYS A 135 -19.65 8.55 14.23
CA CYS A 135 -20.12 8.02 12.95
C CYS A 135 -21.52 7.41 13.14
N ASN A 136 -22.45 7.81 12.28
CA ASN A 136 -23.82 7.28 12.28
C ASN A 136 -24.30 7.09 10.84
N ASN A 137 -25.00 5.98 10.57
CA ASN A 137 -25.58 5.66 9.26
C ASN A 137 -24.62 5.90 8.08
N THR A 138 -23.38 5.44 8.19
CA THR A 138 -22.29 5.56 7.19
C THR A 138 -21.65 6.95 7.04
N GLN A 139 -22.12 7.96 7.80
CA GLN A 139 -21.63 9.33 7.73
C GLN A 139 -20.98 9.77 9.05
N CYS A 140 -19.97 10.65 8.97
CA CYS A 140 -19.48 11.31 10.17
C CYS A 140 -20.51 12.36 10.60
N ASN A 141 -20.83 12.39 11.89
CA ASN A 141 -21.65 13.43 12.48
C ASN A 141 -20.96 14.78 12.32
N GLN A 142 -21.75 15.83 12.07
CA GLN A 142 -21.24 17.18 12.07
C GLN A 142 -20.90 17.61 13.50
N GLN A 143 -19.98 18.56 13.61
CA GLN A 143 -19.70 19.23 14.87
C GLN A 143 -21.01 19.77 15.47
N PRO A 144 -21.30 19.48 16.75
CA PRO A 144 -22.48 20.03 17.40
C PRO A 144 -22.42 21.56 17.29
N ASN A 145 -23.50 22.17 16.76
CA ASN A 145 -23.68 23.61 16.86
C ASN A 145 -23.91 23.93 18.33
N PHE A 146 -22.83 24.23 19.05
CA PHE A 146 -22.91 24.94 20.30
C PHE A 146 -23.39 26.34 19.95
N ASN A 147 -24.72 26.53 19.96
CA ASN A 147 -25.28 27.85 20.09
C ASN A 147 -24.72 28.38 21.41
N ILE A 148 -23.65 29.17 21.30
CA ILE A 148 -23.16 29.99 22.38
C ILE A 148 -24.30 30.99 22.60
N SER A 149 -25.29 30.59 23.38
CA SER A 149 -26.18 31.55 24.02
C SER A 149 -25.24 32.45 24.79
N ASN A 150 -25.08 33.67 24.29
CA ASN A 150 -24.39 34.77 24.96
C ASN A 150 -25.13 35.09 26.25
N THR A 151 -25.07 34.19 27.23
CA THR A 151 -25.29 34.51 28.62
C THR A 151 -24.01 35.23 29.04
N ILE A 152 -24.00 36.54 28.80
CA ILE A 152 -23.07 37.45 29.45
C ILE A 152 -23.47 37.46 30.93
N GLN A 153 -23.13 36.40 31.66
CA GLN A 153 -22.94 36.52 33.09
C GLN A 153 -21.65 37.29 33.24
N ASN A 154 -21.77 38.53 33.73
CA ASN A 154 -20.68 39.28 34.34
C ASN A 154 -20.20 38.53 35.59
N THR A 155 -19.58 37.37 35.37
CA THR A 155 -18.69 36.76 36.33
C THR A 155 -17.36 37.44 36.06
N THR A 156 -16.88 38.22 37.03
CA THR A 156 -15.46 38.54 37.20
C THR A 156 -14.70 37.23 37.36
N VAL A 157 -14.50 36.53 36.23
CA VAL A 157 -13.62 35.39 36.09
C VAL A 157 -12.22 35.98 36.20
N ALA A 158 -11.51 35.60 37.24
CA ALA A 158 -10.09 35.89 37.38
C ALA A 158 -9.40 35.57 36.05
N GLU A 159 -8.66 36.54 35.55
CA GLU A 159 -7.83 36.50 34.34
C GLU A 159 -7.29 35.08 34.12
N PRO A 160 -7.81 34.32 33.12
CA PRO A 160 -7.30 33.00 32.86
C PRO A 160 -5.85 33.18 32.48
N THR A 161 -4.95 32.69 33.35
CA THR A 161 -3.51 32.72 33.12
C THR A 161 -3.28 32.07 31.77
N THR A 162 -3.01 32.89 30.75
CA THR A 162 -2.88 32.50 29.36
C THR A 162 -1.75 31.48 29.28
N LYS A 163 -2.10 30.20 29.30
CA LYS A 163 -1.13 29.13 29.11
C LYS A 163 -0.49 29.41 27.76
N PRO A 164 0.84 29.61 27.68
CA PRO A 164 1.49 30.00 26.44
C PRO A 164 1.11 29.01 25.35
N SER A 165 0.50 29.51 24.28
CA SER A 165 0.21 28.71 23.09
C SER A 165 1.51 28.03 22.67
N PRO A 166 1.56 26.68 22.58
CA PRO A 166 2.76 26.00 22.15
C PRO A 166 3.21 26.55 20.80
N ALA A 167 4.51 26.73 20.64
CA ALA A 167 5.08 27.21 19.39
C ALA A 167 4.64 26.29 18.23
N PRO A 168 4.31 26.84 17.05
CA PRO A 168 3.91 26.04 15.91
C PRO A 168 5.03 25.05 15.55
N ILE A 169 4.67 23.77 15.42
CA ILE A 169 5.61 22.71 15.05
C ILE A 169 5.96 22.89 13.56
N PRO A 170 7.25 22.93 13.18
CA PRO A 170 7.64 23.05 11.78
C PRO A 170 7.10 21.89 10.92
N GLN A 171 6.48 22.23 9.80
CA GLN A 171 5.96 21.27 8.83
C GLN A 171 6.81 21.32 7.56
N TYR A 172 7.15 20.14 7.05
CA TYR A 172 7.99 19.92 5.88
C TYR A 172 7.19 19.19 4.79
N SER A 173 7.65 19.28 3.54
CA SER A 173 7.06 18.57 2.41
C SER A 173 8.11 17.78 1.65
N LEU A 174 7.79 16.53 1.29
CA LEU A 174 8.63 15.66 0.47
C LEU A 174 7.84 15.23 -0.77
N LYS A 175 8.36 15.55 -1.95
CA LYS A 175 7.73 15.20 -3.23
C LYS A 175 8.26 13.88 -3.77
N GLU A 176 7.45 13.14 -4.51
CA GLU A 176 7.88 11.93 -5.20
C GLU A 176 9.04 12.23 -6.16
N GLY A 177 10.01 11.32 -6.24
CA GLY A 177 11.22 11.50 -7.05
C GLY A 177 12.27 12.44 -6.44
N THR A 178 11.98 13.06 -5.30
CA THR A 178 12.96 13.87 -4.55
C THR A 178 13.48 13.11 -3.33
N THR A 179 14.72 13.45 -2.95
CA THR A 179 15.37 12.95 -1.75
C THR A 179 15.70 14.15 -0.85
N THR A 180 15.40 14.01 0.44
CA THR A 180 15.80 14.96 1.48
C THR A 180 16.66 14.27 2.52
N THR A 181 17.47 15.02 3.25
CA THR A 181 18.30 14.48 4.34
C THR A 181 17.71 14.95 5.67
N ILE A 182 17.37 14.01 6.54
CA ILE A 182 16.88 14.26 7.90
C ILE A 182 17.88 13.62 8.86
N GLY A 183 18.53 14.43 9.68
CA GLY A 183 19.68 13.98 10.46
C GLY A 183 20.80 13.49 9.55
N SER A 184 21.17 12.22 9.68
CA SER A 184 22.13 11.52 8.80
C SER A 184 21.47 10.54 7.82
N THR A 185 20.14 10.57 7.71
CA THR A 185 19.37 9.65 6.88
C THR A 185 18.86 10.33 5.62
N ASN A 186 19.17 9.78 4.45
CA ASN A 186 18.55 10.17 3.19
C ASN A 186 17.17 9.51 3.07
N VAL A 187 16.13 10.33 2.96
CA VAL A 187 14.72 9.93 2.92
C VAL A 187 14.12 10.35 1.58
N SER A 188 13.48 9.40 0.90
CA SER A 188 12.68 9.63 -0.31
C SER A 188 11.40 8.79 -0.26
N ILE A 189 10.42 9.14 -1.08
CA ILE A 189 9.22 8.31 -1.23
C ILE A 189 9.56 7.11 -2.11
N TYR A 190 9.40 5.89 -1.58
CA TYR A 190 9.60 4.66 -2.35
C TYR A 190 8.38 4.33 -3.21
N THR A 191 7.20 4.31 -2.58
CA THR A 191 5.90 4.13 -3.22
C THR A 191 4.83 4.64 -2.29
N PHE A 192 3.68 4.99 -2.82
CA PHE A 192 2.51 5.32 -2.02
C PHE A 192 1.23 5.21 -2.83
N ASP A 193 0.15 4.94 -2.11
CA ASP A 193 -1.22 4.98 -2.60
C ASP A 193 -1.95 6.18 -1.97
N GLN A 194 -3.26 6.27 -2.21
CA GLN A 194 -4.12 7.34 -1.70
C GLN A 194 -4.16 7.47 -0.16
N TYR A 195 -3.70 6.48 0.62
CA TYR A 195 -3.83 6.47 2.08
C TYR A 195 -2.54 6.14 2.83
N ARG A 196 -1.55 5.57 2.15
CA ARG A 196 -0.36 5.02 2.79
C ARG A 196 0.87 5.24 1.95
N ILE A 197 2.00 5.43 2.64
CA ILE A 197 3.30 5.61 2.01
C ILE A 197 4.30 4.56 2.50
N LYS A 198 5.31 4.29 1.68
CA LYS A 198 6.57 3.69 2.09
C LYS A 198 7.70 4.67 1.79
N LEU A 199 8.59 4.83 2.75
CA LEU A 199 9.80 5.64 2.62
C LEU A 199 10.99 4.75 2.28
N LEU A 200 11.93 5.29 1.52
CA LEU A 200 13.27 4.73 1.33
C LEU A 200 14.23 5.53 2.21
N MET A 201 14.83 4.87 3.20
CA MET A 201 15.76 5.44 4.18
C MET A 201 17.13 4.79 4.00
N ASN A 202 18.11 5.50 3.44
CA ASN A 202 19.44 4.94 3.13
C ASN A 202 19.36 3.58 2.39
N ASN A 203 18.55 3.50 1.34
CA ASN A 203 18.25 2.30 0.55
C ASN A 203 17.49 1.17 1.28
N ARG A 204 17.00 1.40 2.51
CA ARG A 204 16.08 0.47 3.21
C ARG A 204 14.64 0.95 3.09
N ARG A 205 13.73 0.03 2.78
CA ARG A 205 12.29 0.32 2.67
C ARG A 205 11.64 0.28 4.04
N SER A 206 10.78 1.24 4.33
CA SER A 206 9.90 1.18 5.51
C SER A 206 8.71 0.23 5.30
N ASP A 207 8.02 -0.08 6.39
CA ASP A 207 6.64 -0.55 6.34
C ASP A 207 5.69 0.54 5.84
N TRP A 208 4.43 0.18 5.62
CA TRP A 208 3.38 1.12 5.24
C TRP A 208 3.06 2.07 6.40
N ILE A 209 3.11 3.37 6.14
CA ILE A 209 2.80 4.44 7.09
C ILE A 209 1.54 5.15 6.60
N MET A 210 0.54 5.28 7.47
CA MET A 210 -0.68 6.06 7.20
C MET A 210 -0.49 7.53 7.59
N GLU A 211 -1.42 8.39 7.20
CA GLU A 211 -1.54 9.73 7.78
C GLU A 211 -1.67 9.65 9.33
N ASN A 212 -1.00 10.55 10.03
CA ASN A 212 -0.72 10.55 11.48
C ASN A 212 0.13 9.37 11.97
N GLY A 213 0.57 8.49 11.08
CA GLY A 213 1.55 7.46 11.35
C GLY A 213 2.93 8.07 11.59
N ASN A 214 3.75 7.36 12.36
CA ASN A 214 5.11 7.79 12.66
C ASN A 214 6.12 6.69 12.35
N ILE A 215 7.36 7.11 12.10
CA ILE A 215 8.49 6.23 11.89
C ILE A 215 9.74 6.85 12.51
N THR A 216 10.55 6.02 13.17
CA THR A 216 11.84 6.43 13.72
C THR A 216 12.93 6.14 12.68
N LEU A 217 13.71 7.17 12.34
CA LEU A 217 14.83 7.04 11.43
C LEU A 217 16.00 6.28 12.09
N PRO A 218 16.91 5.67 11.32
CA PRO A 218 18.15 5.11 11.85
C PRO A 218 19.00 6.13 12.63
N SER A 219 18.86 7.42 12.32
CA SER A 219 19.52 8.53 13.01
C SER A 219 18.85 8.92 14.34
N GLY A 220 17.66 8.40 14.64
CA GLY A 220 16.96 8.57 15.92
C GLY A 220 15.79 9.55 15.88
N GLU A 221 15.70 10.42 14.88
CA GLU A 221 14.59 11.37 14.73
C GLU A 221 13.28 10.66 14.39
N ARG A 222 12.16 11.19 14.90
CA ARG A 222 10.83 10.65 14.62
C ARG A 222 10.11 11.51 13.60
N ILE A 223 9.80 10.92 12.46
CA ILE A 223 8.95 11.55 11.44
C ILE A 223 7.50 11.20 11.75
N THR A 224 6.61 12.19 11.73
CA THR A 224 5.15 11.97 11.72
C THR A 224 4.57 12.48 10.42
N ILE A 225 3.87 11.63 9.68
CA ILE A 225 3.20 12.00 8.43
C ILE A 225 1.93 12.76 8.79
N THR A 226 1.82 14.01 8.38
CA THR A 226 0.64 14.83 8.67
C THR A 226 -0.37 14.84 7.52
N GLU A 227 0.07 14.57 6.30
CA GLU A 227 -0.79 14.58 5.11
C GLU A 227 -0.17 13.73 3.98
N ILE A 228 -1.02 13.07 3.19
CA ILE A 228 -0.63 12.34 1.98
C ILE A 228 -1.38 12.94 0.79
N LEU A 229 -0.65 13.58 -0.12
CA LEU A 229 -1.18 14.18 -1.34
C LEU A 229 -0.96 13.22 -2.51
N PHE A 230 -2.03 12.57 -2.95
CA PHE A 230 -2.01 11.63 -4.07
C PHE A 230 -3.06 11.99 -5.12
N GLN A 231 -2.60 12.32 -6.32
CA GLN A 231 -3.44 12.58 -7.49
C GLN A 231 -3.12 11.55 -8.59
N GLN A 232 -4.13 10.81 -9.06
CA GLN A 232 -3.95 9.68 -9.98
C GLN A 232 -3.70 10.06 -11.45
N PHE A 233 -3.93 11.33 -11.83
CA PHE A 233 -3.77 11.77 -13.21
C PHE A 233 -2.31 12.13 -13.54
N GLU A 234 -1.95 12.09 -14.82
CA GLU A 234 -0.62 12.46 -15.29
C GLU A 234 -0.28 13.92 -14.92
N GLY A 235 0.86 14.14 -14.28
CA GLY A 235 1.23 15.45 -13.72
C GLY A 235 0.55 15.80 -12.39
N GLY A 236 -0.26 14.90 -11.83
CA GLY A 236 -0.84 15.02 -10.51
C GLY A 236 0.22 15.16 -9.42
N THR A 237 -0.09 15.96 -8.39
CA THR A 237 0.79 16.13 -7.24
C THR A 237 0.89 14.84 -6.46
N ARG A 238 2.13 14.44 -6.22
CA ARG A 238 2.50 13.23 -5.50
C ARG A 238 3.50 13.59 -4.41
N ALA A 239 3.03 13.82 -3.19
CA ALA A 239 3.83 14.35 -2.09
C ALA A 239 3.28 13.97 -0.71
N ILE A 240 4.08 14.19 0.33
CA ILE A 240 3.66 14.08 1.73
C ILE A 240 4.02 15.35 2.48
N SER A 241 3.22 15.66 3.50
CA SER A 241 3.59 16.61 4.55
C SER A 241 4.00 15.84 5.80
N TYR A 242 5.02 16.33 6.52
CA TYR A 242 5.50 15.67 7.74
C TYR A 242 6.08 16.64 8.76
N THR A 243 6.13 16.23 10.03
CA THR A 243 6.85 16.92 11.11
C THR A 243 7.98 16.04 11.63
N ILE A 244 8.97 16.66 12.25
CA ILE A 244 10.11 15.98 12.89
C ILE A 244 10.05 16.28 14.39
N GLN A 245 10.17 15.23 15.20
CA GLN A 245 10.23 15.29 16.66
C GLN A 245 11.49 14.61 17.18
#